data_AF-A0AA92WKG7-F1
#
_entry.id   AF-A0AA92WKG7-F1
#
_cell.length_a   1.000
_cell.length_b   1.000
_cell.length_c   1.000
_cell.angle_alpha   90.00
_cell.angle_beta   90.00
_cell.angle_gamma   90.00
#
_symmetry.space_group_name_H-M   'P 1'
#
loop_
_entity.id
_entity.type
_entity.pdbx_description
1 polymer ?
#
loop_
_entity_poly.entity_id
_entity_poly.type
_entity_poly.pdbx_seq_one_letter_code
_entity_poly.pdbx_strand_id
1 'polypeptide(L)'
;MRRKLLQWTLAMIAAALPAIPSLAQIPDGYYDSLKGKKGAELKNAIHDIIKTAKVYGYGSGKGKTWWGFWDTDRDENGYYIDRYSAQNEWEKATSQGTPGADMNIEHSFPKSWWGGASNQAYKDLYNLMPCKARINSTKSNFPMGKVESGDKGNGWTKVGRGSDGKMYWEPADMWKGDFARGYMYMATTYQHFNWTGTQALQILQNGNYPTLQKWAYTLYIQWAKGDMPDKLEIQRNEEVFKIQGNRNPYIDFPNLMEYVWGDSIDYAFDPAKTLKATEYKGGTGGEGGGGTIDPTPNPEKPSVETLMNKDFTKGKGGCTETINRNESGYKNIWMQTSQYGWKASAYTASTKKNHAADALLSTPEIDLTEYNNATLTINQAVNFVKGKGHEYLSIEALVTNRKPAKLRHHCSMISWYHKKIRGSLKIIISICHSIVEASYNSVSATPAMKPSAVPGKSRRCR
;
A
#
# COMPACT_ATOMS: atom_id res chain seq x y z
N MET A 1 16.76 38.00 -62.44
CA MET A 1 16.64 38.29 -60.99
C MET A 1 15.37 37.64 -60.38
N ARG A 2 15.11 36.35 -60.63
CA ARG A 2 13.83 35.71 -60.24
C ARG A 2 13.90 34.17 -60.09
N ARG A 3 15.00 33.62 -59.56
CA ARG A 3 15.13 32.18 -59.27
C ARG A 3 16.00 31.81 -58.05
N LYS A 4 16.28 32.75 -57.15
CA LYS A 4 17.10 32.50 -55.94
C LYS A 4 16.45 33.02 -54.64
N LEU A 5 15.12 32.98 -54.55
CA LEU A 5 14.38 33.43 -53.37
C LEU A 5 13.28 32.46 -52.90
N LEU A 6 13.35 31.19 -53.34
CA LEU A 6 12.37 30.16 -52.96
C LEU A 6 13.02 28.86 -52.45
N GLN A 7 14.25 28.94 -51.95
CA GLN A 7 14.94 27.81 -51.30
C GLN A 7 15.33 28.10 -49.84
N TRP A 8 14.95 29.26 -49.30
CA TRP A 8 15.30 29.69 -47.93
C TRP A 8 14.10 29.82 -46.99
N THR A 9 12.92 29.30 -47.36
CA THR A 9 11.72 29.28 -46.51
C THR A 9 11.19 27.87 -46.23
N LEU A 10 11.90 26.83 -46.65
CA LEU A 10 11.53 25.41 -46.42
C LEU A 10 12.60 24.63 -45.62
N ALA A 11 13.46 25.34 -44.89
CA ALA A 11 14.48 24.77 -44.01
C ALA A 11 14.50 25.40 -42.60
N MET A 12 13.37 25.97 -42.15
CA MET A 12 13.17 26.51 -40.80
C MET A 12 11.86 26.00 -40.19
N ILE A 13 11.53 24.73 -40.44
CA ILE A 13 10.64 23.92 -39.59
C ILE A 13 11.35 22.59 -39.35
N ALA A 14 12.63 22.65 -38.95
CA ALA A 14 13.24 21.55 -38.23
C ALA A 14 12.75 21.70 -36.79
N ALA A 15 11.77 20.87 -36.45
CA ALA A 15 11.06 20.84 -35.19
C ALA A 15 11.96 21.15 -33.98
N ALA A 16 11.73 22.32 -33.36
CA ALA A 16 11.98 22.47 -31.94
C ALA A 16 10.93 21.63 -31.20
N LEU A 17 11.05 20.30 -31.31
CA LEU A 17 10.43 19.41 -30.34
C LEU A 17 11.07 19.81 -29.00
N PRO A 18 10.30 20.21 -27.97
CA PRO A 18 10.87 20.24 -26.64
C PRO A 18 11.47 18.86 -26.41
N ALA A 19 12.77 18.80 -26.13
CA ALA A 19 13.40 17.58 -25.66
C ALA A 19 12.73 17.28 -24.32
N ILE A 20 11.63 16.51 -24.37
CA ILE A 20 11.02 15.94 -23.19
C ILE A 20 12.15 15.10 -22.61
N PRO A 21 12.66 15.41 -21.40
CA PRO A 21 13.67 14.56 -20.79
C PRO A 21 13.04 13.16 -20.72
N SER A 22 13.57 12.25 -21.52
CA SER A 22 13.32 10.83 -21.35
C SER A 22 13.73 10.54 -19.92
N LEU A 23 12.76 10.35 -19.02
CA LEU A 23 13.04 9.71 -17.74
C LEU A 23 13.80 8.43 -18.10
N ALA A 24 15.02 8.29 -17.59
CA ALA A 24 15.81 7.12 -17.89
C ALA A 24 14.97 5.89 -17.47
N GLN A 25 14.97 4.87 -18.32
CA GLN A 25 14.12 3.70 -18.13
C GLN A 25 14.93 2.65 -17.37
N ILE A 26 14.26 1.85 -16.54
CA ILE A 26 14.83 0.61 -15.98
C ILE A 26 15.57 -0.14 -17.11
N PRO A 27 16.87 -0.46 -16.95
CA PRO A 27 17.62 -1.12 -18.01
C PRO A 27 16.96 -2.43 -18.43
N ASP A 28 16.98 -2.72 -19.74
CA ASP A 28 16.40 -3.95 -20.26
C ASP A 28 17.01 -5.18 -19.58
N GLY A 29 16.14 -6.07 -19.12
CA GLY A 29 16.53 -7.30 -18.41
C GLY A 29 17.02 -7.12 -16.97
N TYR A 30 17.10 -5.89 -16.43
CA TYR A 30 17.66 -5.63 -15.10
C TYR A 30 16.97 -6.44 -13.97
N TYR A 31 15.68 -6.72 -14.12
CA TYR A 31 14.87 -7.44 -13.12
C TYR A 31 14.42 -8.85 -13.55
N ASP A 32 14.91 -9.39 -14.68
CA ASP A 32 14.42 -10.66 -15.24
C ASP A 32 14.53 -11.84 -14.26
N SER A 33 15.57 -11.84 -13.42
CA SER A 33 15.81 -12.88 -12.41
C SER A 33 14.77 -12.91 -11.27
N LEU A 34 13.95 -11.86 -11.13
CA LEU A 34 12.87 -11.81 -10.15
C LEU A 34 11.62 -12.57 -10.62
N LYS A 35 11.52 -12.91 -11.91
CA LYS A 35 10.35 -13.56 -12.47
C LYS A 35 10.08 -14.92 -11.82
N GLY A 36 8.85 -15.15 -11.39
CA GLY A 36 8.43 -16.42 -10.77
C GLY A 36 8.70 -16.49 -9.26
N LYS A 37 9.52 -15.59 -8.71
CA LYS A 37 9.96 -15.61 -7.31
C LYS A 37 8.88 -15.09 -6.37
N LYS A 38 8.94 -15.51 -5.10
CA LYS A 38 7.92 -15.25 -4.08
C LYS A 38 8.53 -14.98 -2.71
N GLY A 39 7.92 -14.12 -1.89
CA GLY A 39 8.27 -13.91 -0.48
C GLY A 39 9.77 -13.84 -0.21
N ALA A 40 10.29 -14.75 0.63
CA ALA A 40 11.71 -14.81 0.98
C ALA A 40 12.64 -15.06 -0.22
N GLU A 41 12.22 -15.90 -1.18
CA GLU A 41 13.00 -16.17 -2.39
C GLU A 41 13.11 -14.90 -3.25
N LEU A 42 12.01 -14.14 -3.37
CA LEU A 42 11.99 -12.87 -4.08
C LEU A 42 12.90 -11.84 -3.38
N LYS A 43 12.83 -11.72 -2.05
CA LYS A 43 13.72 -10.81 -1.29
C LYS A 43 15.19 -11.10 -1.54
N ASN A 44 15.57 -12.37 -1.52
CA ASN A 44 16.96 -12.78 -1.79
C ASN A 44 17.37 -12.49 -3.24
N ALA A 45 16.49 -12.76 -4.21
CA ALA A 45 16.77 -12.43 -5.62
C ALA A 45 16.93 -10.91 -5.82
N ILE A 46 16.12 -10.08 -5.14
CA ILE A 46 16.27 -8.63 -5.14
C ILE A 46 17.63 -8.22 -4.57
N HIS A 47 17.99 -8.74 -3.39
CA HIS A 47 19.28 -8.50 -2.77
C HIS A 47 20.44 -8.80 -3.74
N ASP A 48 20.40 -9.93 -4.42
CA ASP A 48 21.47 -10.32 -5.34
C ASP A 48 21.66 -9.36 -6.52
N ILE A 49 20.59 -8.72 -7.00
CA ILE A 49 20.65 -7.68 -8.05
C ILE A 49 21.27 -6.39 -7.51
N ILE A 50 20.87 -5.96 -6.30
CA ILE A 50 21.13 -4.58 -5.83
C ILE A 50 22.24 -4.44 -4.80
N LYS A 51 22.81 -5.55 -4.30
CA LYS A 51 23.81 -5.56 -3.21
C LYS A 51 25.13 -4.85 -3.52
N THR A 52 25.52 -4.74 -4.79
CA THR A 52 26.78 -4.12 -5.20
C THR A 52 26.52 -2.73 -5.79
N ALA A 53 27.14 -1.71 -5.19
CA ALA A 53 26.98 -0.32 -5.60
C ALA A 53 28.34 0.38 -5.72
N LYS A 54 28.50 1.22 -6.75
CA LYS A 54 29.63 2.15 -6.88
C LYS A 54 29.36 3.37 -5.99
N VAL A 55 30.00 3.43 -4.83
CA VAL A 55 29.80 4.54 -3.89
C VAL A 55 30.88 5.59 -4.00
N TYR A 56 30.47 6.86 -3.98
CA TYR A 56 31.37 7.99 -3.81
C TYR A 56 32.06 8.00 -2.44
N GLY A 57 33.07 8.87 -2.28
CA GLY A 57 33.62 9.19 -0.97
C GLY A 57 32.58 9.85 -0.07
N TYR A 58 32.75 9.77 1.25
CA TYR A 58 31.85 10.47 2.17
C TYR A 58 32.26 11.94 2.35
N GLY A 59 31.30 12.86 2.40
CA GLY A 59 31.53 14.29 2.70
C GLY A 59 31.51 15.21 1.48
N SER A 60 32.31 16.28 1.52
CA SER A 60 32.28 17.40 0.57
C SER A 60 33.40 17.37 -0.48
N GLY A 61 33.11 17.88 -1.67
CA GLY A 61 34.03 17.95 -2.82
C GLY A 61 33.75 16.90 -3.90
N LYS A 62 34.54 16.95 -4.98
CA LYS A 62 34.37 16.09 -6.17
C LYS A 62 34.42 14.61 -5.84
N GLY A 63 33.45 13.86 -6.36
CA GLY A 63 33.34 12.42 -6.15
C GLY A 63 33.00 12.04 -4.69
N LYS A 64 32.36 12.95 -3.95
CA LYS A 64 31.85 12.68 -2.59
C LYS A 64 30.34 12.87 -2.47
N THR A 65 29.76 12.55 -1.32
CA THR A 65 28.30 12.60 -1.08
C THR A 65 27.65 13.93 -1.49
N TRP A 66 28.20 15.08 -1.08
CA TRP A 66 27.63 16.38 -1.46
C TRP A 66 27.70 16.66 -2.97
N TRP A 67 28.64 16.03 -3.68
CA TRP A 67 28.67 16.07 -5.14
C TRP A 67 27.51 15.28 -5.72
N GLY A 68 27.19 14.11 -5.12
CA GLY A 68 26.00 13.33 -5.48
C GLY A 68 24.70 14.09 -5.21
N PHE A 69 24.55 14.69 -4.02
CA PHE A 69 23.34 15.44 -3.65
C PHE A 69 23.05 16.63 -4.56
N TRP A 70 24.07 17.21 -5.19
CA TRP A 70 23.87 18.25 -6.20
C TRP A 70 23.07 17.73 -7.41
N ASP A 71 23.29 16.48 -7.80
CA ASP A 71 22.63 15.82 -8.93
C ASP A 71 21.31 15.15 -8.50
N THR A 72 21.27 14.57 -7.29
CA THR A 72 20.16 13.70 -6.84
C THR A 72 19.11 14.39 -5.96
N ASP A 73 19.48 15.46 -5.26
CA ASP A 73 18.70 16.03 -4.15
C ASP A 73 18.67 17.57 -4.21
N ARG A 74 18.51 18.11 -5.42
CA ARG A 74 18.42 19.56 -5.65
C ARG A 74 17.20 19.91 -6.51
N ASP A 75 16.44 20.90 -6.07
CA ASP A 75 15.29 21.40 -6.84
C ASP A 75 15.73 22.29 -8.02
N GLU A 76 14.76 22.73 -8.82
CA GLU A 76 15.00 23.60 -9.98
C GLU A 76 15.54 24.99 -9.62
N ASN A 77 15.30 25.45 -8.39
CA ASN A 77 15.76 26.73 -7.87
C ASN A 77 17.16 26.64 -7.21
N GLY A 78 17.72 25.44 -7.16
CA GLY A 78 19.04 25.15 -6.60
C GLY A 78 19.06 24.92 -5.10
N TYR A 79 17.92 24.67 -4.45
CA TYR A 79 17.82 24.31 -3.04
C TYR A 79 17.99 22.81 -2.85
N TYR A 80 18.70 22.40 -1.80
CA TYR A 80 18.76 21.00 -1.42
C TYR A 80 17.38 20.55 -0.91
N ILE A 81 16.90 19.42 -1.42
CA ILE A 81 15.63 18.81 -1.04
C ILE A 81 15.81 18.15 0.35
N ASP A 82 15.62 18.93 1.42
CA ASP A 82 15.63 18.45 2.79
C ASP A 82 14.26 17.87 3.16
N ARG A 83 14.10 16.56 2.98
CA ARG A 83 12.87 15.81 3.31
C ARG A 83 12.50 15.84 4.80
N TYR A 84 13.40 16.32 5.66
CA TYR A 84 13.17 16.40 7.11
C TYR A 84 12.68 17.77 7.58
N SER A 85 12.68 18.79 6.71
CA SER A 85 12.36 20.17 7.05
C SER A 85 11.31 20.74 6.08
N ALA A 86 10.59 21.76 6.53
CA ALA A 86 9.66 22.50 5.67
C ALA A 86 10.44 23.15 4.50
N GLN A 87 9.80 23.27 3.34
CA GLN A 87 10.47 23.75 2.12
C GLN A 87 11.05 25.17 2.24
N ASN A 88 10.39 26.05 2.99
CA ASN A 88 10.89 27.40 3.28
C ASN A 88 12.13 27.43 4.18
N GLU A 89 12.51 26.29 4.77
CA GLU A 89 13.75 26.12 5.53
C GLU A 89 14.86 25.45 4.71
N TRP A 90 14.63 25.11 3.45
CA TRP A 90 15.67 24.47 2.64
C TRP A 90 16.84 25.41 2.38
N GLU A 91 18.05 24.84 2.31
CA GLU A 91 19.27 25.60 2.11
C GLU A 91 19.71 25.55 0.64
N LYS A 92 20.17 26.69 0.12
CA LYS A 92 20.59 26.80 -1.28
C LYS A 92 21.96 26.14 -1.49
N ALA A 93 22.08 25.31 -2.52
CA ALA A 93 23.35 24.78 -2.98
C ALA A 93 24.12 25.86 -3.73
N THR A 94 25.23 26.33 -3.15
CA THR A 94 26.03 27.45 -3.71
C THR A 94 27.01 27.00 -4.80
N SER A 95 27.51 25.77 -4.69
CA SER A 95 28.45 25.16 -5.64
C SER A 95 28.39 23.64 -5.54
N GLN A 96 28.71 22.95 -6.64
CA GLN A 96 28.67 21.49 -6.70
C GLN A 96 29.68 20.89 -5.71
N GLY A 97 29.21 19.98 -4.85
CA GLY A 97 30.03 19.33 -3.83
C GLY A 97 30.13 20.07 -2.51
N THR A 98 29.45 21.21 -2.33
CA THR A 98 29.49 22.01 -1.09
C THR A 98 28.19 21.88 -0.30
N PRO A 99 28.23 21.66 1.02
CA PRO A 99 27.04 21.64 1.88
C PRO A 99 26.32 22.99 1.89
N GLY A 100 25.01 22.98 2.15
CA GLY A 100 24.31 24.16 2.65
C GLY A 100 24.83 24.54 4.04
N ALA A 101 24.68 25.81 4.44
CA ALA A 101 25.34 26.38 5.63
C ALA A 101 25.12 25.54 6.90
N ASP A 102 23.88 25.09 7.15
CA ASP A 102 23.49 24.34 8.34
C ASP A 102 23.05 22.91 8.03
N MET A 103 23.63 22.29 6.99
CA MET A 103 23.25 20.94 6.58
C MET A 103 24.28 19.87 6.94
N ASN A 104 23.78 18.72 7.37
CA ASN A 104 24.51 17.47 7.52
C ASN A 104 24.12 16.48 6.42
N ILE A 105 24.94 15.44 6.28
CA ILE A 105 24.56 14.22 5.57
C ILE A 105 23.86 13.32 6.59
N GLU A 106 22.58 13.04 6.38
CA GLU A 106 21.78 12.18 7.24
C GLU A 106 21.82 10.72 6.78
N HIS A 107 22.11 9.82 7.72
CA HIS A 107 21.93 8.37 7.53
C HIS A 107 20.50 8.01 7.95
N SER A 108 19.55 8.07 7.00
CA SER A 108 18.13 7.82 7.26
C SER A 108 17.93 6.54 8.07
N PHE A 109 18.53 5.45 7.59
CA PHE A 109 18.78 4.20 8.29
C PHE A 109 20.13 4.32 9.04
N PRO A 110 20.12 4.46 10.39
CA PRO A 110 21.28 4.91 11.14
C PRO A 110 22.48 3.95 11.07
N LYS A 111 23.67 4.51 10.82
CA LYS A 111 24.93 3.74 10.78
C LYS A 111 25.25 2.96 12.04
N SER A 112 24.80 3.43 13.19
CA SER A 112 25.02 2.75 14.47
C SER A 112 24.33 1.39 14.53
N TRP A 113 23.31 1.14 13.71
CA TRP A 113 22.56 -0.10 13.71
C TRP A 113 23.33 -1.29 13.15
N TRP A 114 24.44 -1.06 12.42
CA TRP A 114 25.38 -2.10 11.98
C TRP A 114 26.80 -1.91 12.57
N GLY A 115 26.91 -1.17 13.68
CA GLY A 115 28.19 -0.92 14.36
C GLY A 115 29.00 0.25 13.79
N GLY A 116 28.47 1.03 12.85
CA GLY A 116 29.07 2.28 12.39
C GLY A 116 30.23 2.13 11.40
N ALA A 117 30.49 0.92 10.90
CA ALA A 117 31.54 0.68 9.92
C ALA A 117 31.34 1.52 8.65
N SER A 118 32.42 2.14 8.17
CA SER A 118 32.45 2.97 6.95
C SER A 118 32.52 2.11 5.68
N ASN A 119 31.48 1.30 5.46
CA ASN A 119 31.35 0.38 4.33
C ASN A 119 30.48 0.99 3.21
N GLN A 120 29.99 0.17 2.27
CA GLN A 120 29.10 0.62 1.19
C GLN A 120 27.81 1.26 1.74
N ALA A 121 27.17 0.65 2.74
CA ALA A 121 25.94 1.16 3.36
C ALA A 121 26.12 2.55 4.00
N TYR A 122 27.33 2.85 4.47
CA TYR A 122 27.68 4.17 5.01
C TYR A 122 27.64 5.28 3.94
N LYS A 123 27.83 4.93 2.67
CA LYS A 123 28.02 5.87 1.56
C LYS A 123 26.93 5.77 0.49
N ASP A 124 25.92 4.94 0.73
CA ASP A 124 24.85 4.64 -0.21
C ASP A 124 23.85 5.80 -0.31
N LEU A 125 23.75 6.42 -1.47
CA LEU A 125 22.86 7.55 -1.73
C LEU A 125 21.37 7.19 -1.62
N TYR A 126 20.97 5.91 -1.64
CA TYR A 126 19.59 5.55 -1.30
C TYR A 126 19.30 5.67 0.21
N ASN A 127 20.34 5.67 1.05
CA ASN A 127 20.23 5.87 2.50
C ASN A 127 20.54 7.30 2.93
N LEU A 128 21.48 7.94 2.22
CA LEU A 128 21.98 9.26 2.53
C LEU A 128 21.06 10.35 1.96
N MET A 129 20.73 11.33 2.80
CA MET A 129 19.92 12.50 2.42
C MET A 129 20.56 13.79 2.97
N PRO A 130 20.44 14.93 2.27
CA PRO A 130 20.79 16.22 2.87
C PRO A 130 19.74 16.58 3.93
N CYS A 131 20.17 17.07 5.09
CA CYS A 131 19.29 17.31 6.23
C CYS A 131 19.81 18.44 7.11
N LYS A 132 18.96 19.33 7.62
CA LYS A 132 19.39 20.34 8.61
C LYS A 132 20.00 19.69 9.84
N ALA A 133 21.14 20.24 10.28
CA ALA A 133 21.94 19.69 11.37
C ALA A 133 21.15 19.54 12.68
N ARG A 134 20.24 20.48 12.98
CA ARG A 134 19.39 20.45 14.18
C ARG A 134 18.45 19.25 14.16
N ILE A 135 17.67 19.05 13.09
CA ILE A 135 16.68 17.95 13.05
C ILE A 135 17.38 16.59 12.92
N ASN A 136 18.50 16.51 12.20
CA ASN A 136 19.38 15.34 12.20
C ASN A 136 19.78 14.94 13.64
N SER A 137 20.32 15.90 14.41
CA SER A 137 20.71 15.68 15.82
C SER A 137 19.53 15.24 16.69
N THR A 138 18.35 15.84 16.49
CA THR A 138 17.14 15.50 17.25
C THR A 138 16.62 14.10 16.91
N LYS A 139 16.60 13.73 15.62
CA LYS A 139 16.19 12.41 15.12
C LYS A 139 17.08 11.29 15.67
N SER A 140 18.37 11.56 15.83
CA SER A 140 19.33 10.62 16.40
C SER A 140 19.27 9.26 15.68
N ASN A 141 19.47 8.15 16.40
CA ASN A 141 19.35 6.80 15.87
C ASN A 141 17.98 6.15 16.13
N PHE A 142 16.93 6.93 16.40
CA PHE A 142 15.60 6.39 16.65
C PHE A 142 15.05 5.69 15.39
N PRO A 143 14.28 4.61 15.56
CA PRO A 143 13.61 3.96 14.44
C PRO A 143 12.46 4.79 13.90
N MET A 144 12.11 4.54 12.65
CA MET A 144 10.96 5.18 12.01
C MET A 144 9.66 4.51 12.47
N GLY A 145 8.71 5.30 12.96
CA GLY A 145 7.43 4.83 13.51
C GLY A 145 6.46 5.98 13.76
N LYS A 146 5.24 5.67 14.25
CA LYS A 146 4.25 6.71 14.59
C LYS A 146 4.61 7.36 15.93
N VAL A 147 4.61 8.69 15.97
CA VAL A 147 4.82 9.49 17.17
C VAL A 147 3.46 9.97 17.70
N GLU A 148 3.13 9.57 18.92
CA GLU A 148 1.83 9.87 19.56
C GLU A 148 1.95 10.92 20.67
N SER A 149 3.13 11.06 21.30
CA SER A 149 3.33 12.02 22.39
C SER A 149 4.77 12.49 22.52
N GLY A 150 4.96 13.62 23.20
CA GLY A 150 6.29 14.15 23.52
C GLY A 150 7.12 14.52 22.29
N ASP A 151 6.45 14.98 21.23
CA ASP A 151 7.13 15.43 20.01
C ASP A 151 8.05 16.62 20.31
N LYS A 152 9.33 16.45 19.99
CA LYS A 152 10.40 17.46 20.11
C LYS A 152 11.06 17.75 18.77
N GLY A 153 10.39 17.42 17.67
CA GLY A 153 10.85 17.63 16.31
C GLY A 153 10.93 19.09 15.88
N ASN A 154 10.68 19.36 14.60
CA ASN A 154 10.70 20.70 14.02
C ASN A 154 9.35 21.12 13.40
N GLY A 155 8.25 20.44 13.74
CA GLY A 155 6.94 20.68 13.14
C GLY A 155 6.76 20.08 11.75
N TRP A 156 7.82 19.48 11.17
CA TRP A 156 7.78 18.75 9.90
C TRP A 156 8.12 17.28 10.10
N THR A 157 9.27 17.01 10.70
CA THR A 157 9.64 15.70 11.24
C THR A 157 9.30 15.67 12.73
N LYS A 158 8.55 14.66 13.15
CA LYS A 158 8.27 14.42 14.57
C LYS A 158 9.33 13.52 15.17
N VAL A 159 9.67 13.74 16.43
CA VAL A 159 10.53 12.84 17.22
C VAL A 159 9.97 12.75 18.62
N GLY A 160 9.50 11.58 19.04
CA GLY A 160 8.80 11.43 20.31
C GLY A 160 8.49 9.98 20.63
N ARG A 161 7.51 9.75 21.50
CA ARG A 161 7.10 8.40 21.93
C ARG A 161 5.92 7.89 21.10
N GLY A 162 5.97 6.61 20.72
CA GLY A 162 4.83 5.88 20.18
C GLY A 162 3.92 5.34 21.29
N SER A 163 2.83 4.66 20.91
CA SER A 163 1.88 4.02 21.84
C SER A 163 2.52 2.97 22.75
N ASP A 164 3.62 2.35 22.31
CA ASP A 164 4.37 1.38 23.10
C ASP A 164 5.40 2.02 24.06
N GLY A 165 5.40 3.35 24.16
CA GLY A 165 6.28 4.13 25.03
C GLY A 165 7.73 4.25 24.53
N LYS A 166 8.08 3.65 23.39
CA LYS A 166 9.43 3.74 22.81
C LYS A 166 9.58 4.98 21.95
N MET A 167 10.84 5.37 21.72
CA MET A 167 11.17 6.54 20.93
C MET A 167 11.16 6.22 19.43
N TYR A 168 10.50 7.06 18.65
CA TYR A 168 10.46 7.01 17.20
C TYR A 168 10.72 8.39 16.61
N TRP A 169 11.04 8.42 15.32
CA TRP A 169 10.82 9.58 14.47
C TRP A 169 9.75 9.26 13.43
N GLU A 170 8.98 10.27 13.04
CA GLU A 170 7.93 10.18 12.02
C GLU A 170 8.16 11.27 10.96
N PRO A 171 8.30 10.92 9.67
CA PRO A 171 8.37 11.91 8.60
C PRO A 171 7.03 12.63 8.39
N ALA A 172 7.08 13.79 7.75
CA ALA A 172 5.88 14.46 7.24
C ALA A 172 5.13 13.56 6.24
N ASP A 173 3.82 13.74 6.12
CA ASP A 173 2.95 12.83 5.36
C ASP A 173 3.38 12.65 3.89
N MET A 174 3.85 13.73 3.26
CA MET A 174 4.30 13.73 1.86
C MET A 174 5.67 13.05 1.61
N TRP A 175 6.35 12.58 2.66
CA TRP A 175 7.64 11.88 2.55
C TRP A 175 7.57 10.46 3.15
N LYS A 176 6.41 10.04 3.64
CA LYS A 176 6.24 8.75 4.32
C LYS A 176 6.57 7.58 3.41
N GLY A 177 6.23 7.68 2.13
CA GLY A 177 6.49 6.69 1.11
C GLY A 177 7.96 6.62 0.75
N ASP A 178 8.60 7.76 0.49
CA ASP A 178 10.03 7.86 0.18
C ASP A 178 10.87 7.15 1.24
N PHE A 179 10.65 7.49 2.51
CA PHE A 179 11.39 6.89 3.61
C PHE A 179 11.04 5.42 3.81
N ALA A 180 9.76 5.02 3.63
CA ALA A 180 9.36 3.62 3.71
C ALA A 180 10.09 2.76 2.66
N ARG A 181 10.12 3.20 1.39
CA ARG A 181 10.83 2.52 0.30
C ARG A 181 12.34 2.53 0.52
N GLY A 182 12.91 3.60 1.08
CA GLY A 182 14.32 3.65 1.50
C GLY A 182 14.66 2.64 2.61
N TYR A 183 13.80 2.51 3.62
CA TYR A 183 13.99 1.53 4.71
C TYR A 183 13.86 0.08 4.20
N MET A 184 12.90 -0.21 3.32
CA MET A 184 12.76 -1.53 2.69
C MET A 184 13.95 -1.88 1.80
N TYR A 185 14.48 -0.91 1.07
CA TYR A 185 15.73 -1.05 0.32
C TYR A 185 16.87 -1.44 1.26
N MET A 186 17.11 -0.68 2.34
CA MET A 186 18.21 -0.97 3.28
C MET A 186 18.10 -2.36 3.91
N ALA A 187 16.90 -2.75 4.33
CA ALA A 187 16.63 -4.08 4.90
C ALA A 187 16.80 -5.24 3.89
N THR A 188 16.79 -4.94 2.59
CA THR A 188 16.96 -5.94 1.52
C THR A 188 18.39 -5.97 1.01
N THR A 189 18.93 -4.82 0.62
CA THR A 189 20.31 -4.65 0.12
C THR A 189 21.34 -5.15 1.12
N TYR A 190 21.16 -4.84 2.41
CA TYR A 190 22.13 -5.18 3.46
C TYR A 190 21.63 -6.29 4.39
N GLN A 191 20.76 -7.18 3.90
CA GLN A 191 20.13 -8.24 4.71
C GLN A 191 21.11 -9.21 5.41
N HIS A 192 22.37 -9.25 4.97
CA HIS A 192 23.44 -10.08 5.54
C HIS A 192 24.15 -9.42 6.74
N PHE A 193 23.83 -8.16 7.06
CA PHE A 193 24.38 -7.50 8.23
C PHE A 193 23.84 -8.09 9.52
N ASN A 194 24.67 -8.05 10.57
CA ASN A 194 24.23 -8.29 11.93
C ASN A 194 23.78 -6.96 12.55
N TRP A 195 22.47 -6.77 12.65
CA TRP A 195 21.86 -5.58 13.23
C TRP A 195 22.01 -5.59 14.75
N THR A 196 22.39 -4.45 15.31
CA THR A 196 22.72 -4.29 16.73
C THR A 196 22.17 -2.99 17.31
N GLY A 197 22.01 -2.96 18.63
CA GLY A 197 21.50 -1.81 19.36
C GLY A 197 19.97 -1.86 19.57
N THR A 198 19.54 -1.30 20.69
CA THR A 198 18.13 -1.34 21.12
C THR A 198 17.19 -0.60 20.18
N GLN A 199 17.66 0.44 19.48
CA GLN A 199 16.87 1.19 18.51
C GLN A 199 16.67 0.41 17.20
N ALA A 200 17.72 -0.26 16.72
CA ALA A 200 17.65 -1.11 15.52
C ALA A 200 16.68 -2.28 15.73
N LEU A 201 16.86 -3.02 16.83
CA LEU A 201 16.11 -4.24 17.13
C LEU A 201 14.62 -4.00 17.45
N GLN A 202 14.18 -2.75 17.55
CA GLN A 202 12.75 -2.42 17.59
C GLN A 202 12.06 -2.70 16.25
N ILE A 203 12.73 -2.41 15.12
CA ILE A 203 12.17 -2.60 13.78
C ILE A 203 12.85 -3.71 12.97
N LEU A 204 14.01 -4.20 13.42
CA LEU A 204 14.79 -5.23 12.73
C LEU A 204 14.88 -6.52 13.53
N GLN A 205 15.13 -7.59 12.82
CA GLN A 205 15.54 -8.90 13.30
C GLN A 205 16.71 -9.39 12.45
N ASN A 206 17.62 -10.14 13.06
CA ASN A 206 18.75 -10.73 12.35
C ASN A 206 18.32 -11.88 11.44
N GLY A 207 19.06 -12.06 10.36
CA GLY A 207 18.75 -13.02 9.30
C GLY A 207 18.12 -12.37 8.06
N ASN A 208 18.17 -13.12 6.96
CA ASN A 208 17.85 -12.60 5.63
C ASN A 208 16.35 -12.35 5.42
N TYR A 209 15.47 -13.02 6.15
CA TYR A 209 14.02 -12.84 6.01
C TYR A 209 13.29 -13.07 7.34
N PRO A 210 12.28 -12.26 7.69
CA PRO A 210 11.82 -11.03 7.02
C PRO A 210 12.77 -9.83 7.15
N THR A 211 13.80 -9.89 7.99
CA THR A 211 14.70 -8.77 8.38
C THR A 211 13.99 -7.62 9.11
N LEU A 212 12.87 -7.12 8.59
CA LEU A 212 11.99 -6.20 9.30
C LEU A 212 11.04 -6.97 10.23
N GLN A 213 10.78 -6.41 11.40
CA GLN A 213 9.73 -6.85 12.31
C GLN A 213 8.36 -6.68 11.64
N LYS A 214 7.41 -7.57 11.96
CA LYS A 214 6.09 -7.57 11.32
C LYS A 214 5.36 -6.23 11.40
N TRP A 215 5.35 -5.63 12.57
CA TRP A 215 4.71 -4.33 12.75
C TRP A 215 5.35 -3.24 11.87
N ALA A 216 6.68 -3.29 11.68
CA ALA A 216 7.44 -2.30 10.95
C ALA A 216 7.17 -2.40 9.45
N TYR A 217 7.28 -3.60 8.86
CA TYR A 217 6.97 -3.74 7.44
C TYR A 217 5.48 -3.48 7.16
N THR A 218 4.56 -3.83 8.06
CA THR A 218 3.13 -3.49 7.89
C THR A 218 2.92 -1.97 7.85
N LEU A 219 3.59 -1.23 8.73
CA LEU A 219 3.52 0.23 8.74
C LEU A 219 4.16 0.84 7.48
N TYR A 220 5.32 0.35 7.06
CA TYR A 220 6.02 0.90 5.90
C TYR A 220 5.28 0.58 4.59
N ILE A 221 4.62 -0.58 4.48
CA ILE A 221 3.70 -0.88 3.36
C ILE A 221 2.54 0.12 3.35
N GLN A 222 1.91 0.36 4.51
CA GLN A 222 0.83 1.33 4.62
C GLN A 222 1.27 2.72 4.16
N TRP A 223 2.44 3.17 4.58
CA TRP A 223 2.99 4.47 4.23
C TRP A 223 3.36 4.56 2.74
N ALA A 224 4.03 3.55 2.18
CA ALA A 224 4.38 3.50 0.76
C ALA A 224 3.15 3.49 -0.16
N LYS A 225 2.00 2.94 0.28
CA LYS A 225 0.73 2.98 -0.46
C LYS A 225 0.00 4.31 -0.31
N GLY A 226 0.14 4.97 0.84
CA GLY A 226 -0.46 6.28 1.11
C GLY A 226 0.28 7.43 0.41
N ASP A 227 1.57 7.22 0.12
CA ASP A 227 2.46 8.17 -0.54
C ASP A 227 3.24 7.43 -1.65
N MET A 228 2.62 7.35 -2.83
CA MET A 228 3.16 6.64 -3.99
C MET A 228 4.36 7.37 -4.60
N PRO A 229 5.27 6.67 -5.31
CA PRO A 229 6.39 7.33 -5.97
C PRO A 229 5.92 8.43 -6.91
N ASP A 230 6.48 9.62 -6.70
CA ASP A 230 6.23 10.80 -7.51
C ASP A 230 7.39 11.02 -8.51
N LYS A 231 7.28 12.08 -9.30
CA LYS A 231 8.31 12.43 -10.29
C LYS A 231 9.67 12.69 -9.64
N LEU A 232 9.69 13.30 -8.46
CA LEU A 232 10.92 13.67 -7.75
C LEU A 232 11.64 12.41 -7.28
N GLU A 233 10.92 11.46 -6.68
CA GLU A 233 11.50 10.21 -6.23
C GLU A 233 11.96 9.31 -7.39
N ILE A 234 11.17 9.23 -8.48
CA ILE A 234 11.56 8.51 -9.70
C ILE A 234 12.84 9.11 -10.29
N GLN A 235 12.90 10.44 -10.44
CA GLN A 235 14.08 11.12 -10.95
C GLN A 235 15.30 10.86 -10.05
N ARG A 236 15.14 10.92 -8.73
CA ARG A 236 16.21 10.58 -7.80
C ARG A 236 16.70 9.14 -7.99
N ASN A 237 15.79 8.18 -8.20
CA ASN A 237 16.17 6.79 -8.46
C ASN A 237 17.02 6.66 -9.74
N GLU A 238 16.70 7.43 -10.78
CA GLU A 238 17.53 7.49 -12.00
C GLU A 238 18.91 8.11 -11.78
N GLU A 239 18.98 9.25 -11.10
CA GLU A 239 20.26 9.94 -10.88
C GLU A 239 21.18 9.14 -9.95
N VAL A 240 20.62 8.52 -8.90
CA VAL A 240 21.40 7.61 -8.05
C VAL A 240 21.87 6.39 -8.83
N PHE A 241 21.05 5.83 -9.72
CA PHE A 241 21.46 4.71 -10.58
C PHE A 241 22.64 5.06 -11.49
N LYS A 242 22.67 6.27 -12.08
CA LYS A 242 23.81 6.72 -12.91
C LYS A 242 25.12 6.77 -12.11
N ILE A 243 25.05 7.09 -10.82
CA ILE A 243 26.21 7.15 -9.93
C ILE A 243 26.59 5.76 -9.44
N GLN A 244 25.63 5.02 -8.88
CA GLN A 244 25.88 3.79 -8.13
C GLN A 244 25.80 2.51 -8.95
N GLY A 245 25.12 2.53 -10.09
CA GLY A 245 24.89 1.36 -10.93
C GLY A 245 23.90 0.35 -10.36
N ASN A 246 23.29 0.63 -9.19
CA ASN A 246 22.19 -0.14 -8.62
C ASN A 246 20.94 0.72 -8.46
N ARG A 247 19.78 0.07 -8.39
CA ARG A 247 18.47 0.74 -8.30
C ARG A 247 17.75 0.42 -7.00
N ASN A 248 16.83 1.29 -6.56
CA ASN A 248 15.86 0.92 -5.53
C ASN A 248 14.60 0.33 -6.19
N PRO A 249 14.40 -1.00 -6.13
CA PRO A 249 13.29 -1.66 -6.82
C PRO A 249 11.92 -1.38 -6.19
N TYR A 250 11.89 -0.91 -4.93
CA TYR A 250 10.64 -0.51 -4.27
C TYR A 250 10.14 0.84 -4.78
N ILE A 251 11.01 1.66 -5.40
CA ILE A 251 10.62 2.85 -6.15
C ILE A 251 10.18 2.43 -7.56
N ASP A 252 10.97 1.60 -8.24
CA ASP A 252 10.67 1.17 -9.61
C ASP A 252 9.35 0.39 -9.72
N PHE A 253 9.04 -0.46 -8.73
CA PHE A 253 7.80 -1.22 -8.64
C PHE A 253 7.07 -0.89 -7.32
N PRO A 254 6.14 0.08 -7.34
CA PRO A 254 5.47 0.57 -6.13
C PRO A 254 4.70 -0.48 -5.34
N ASN A 255 4.38 -1.66 -5.90
CA ASN A 255 3.69 -2.76 -5.23
C ASN A 255 4.61 -3.91 -4.79
N LEU A 256 5.92 -3.82 -5.05
CA LEU A 256 6.87 -4.92 -4.79
C LEU A 256 6.89 -5.35 -3.32
N MET A 257 6.69 -4.42 -2.39
CA MET A 257 6.69 -4.70 -0.95
C MET A 257 5.58 -5.69 -0.53
N GLU A 258 4.44 -5.72 -1.23
CA GLU A 258 3.36 -6.67 -0.96
C GLU A 258 3.78 -8.11 -1.32
N TYR A 259 4.58 -8.28 -2.38
CA TYR A 259 5.13 -9.59 -2.80
C TYR A 259 6.27 -10.07 -1.89
N VAL A 260 6.91 -9.15 -1.16
CA VAL A 260 8.02 -9.49 -0.25
C VAL A 260 7.52 -9.75 1.17
N TRP A 261 6.68 -8.87 1.75
CA TRP A 261 6.25 -8.98 3.16
C TRP A 261 4.74 -8.95 3.37
N GLY A 262 3.97 -8.49 2.39
CA GLY A 262 2.57 -8.18 2.53
C GLY A 262 1.62 -9.35 2.24
N ASP A 263 0.46 -9.04 1.68
CA ASP A 263 -0.58 -10.04 1.41
C ASP A 263 -0.32 -10.87 0.15
N SER A 264 0.69 -10.49 -0.63
CA SER A 264 0.95 -11.03 -1.96
C SER A 264 2.15 -12.00 -2.01
N ILE A 265 2.67 -12.40 -0.85
CA ILE A 265 3.86 -13.25 -0.73
C ILE A 265 3.73 -14.65 -1.36
N ASP A 266 2.52 -15.15 -1.57
CA ASP A 266 2.26 -16.45 -2.19
C ASP A 266 2.13 -16.39 -3.73
N TYR A 267 2.17 -15.18 -4.31
CA TYR A 267 2.07 -14.97 -5.76
C TYR A 267 3.45 -14.75 -6.38
N ALA A 268 3.64 -15.32 -7.56
CA ALA A 268 4.85 -15.13 -8.34
C ALA A 268 4.94 -13.69 -8.84
N PHE A 269 6.07 -13.04 -8.59
CA PHE A 269 6.36 -11.73 -9.16
C PHE A 269 6.72 -11.85 -10.64
N ASP A 270 6.21 -10.96 -11.49
CA ASP A 270 6.58 -10.89 -12.91
C ASP A 270 6.87 -9.43 -13.32
N PRO A 271 8.15 -9.01 -13.34
CA PRO A 271 8.54 -7.64 -13.64
C PRO A 271 8.03 -7.11 -14.99
N ALA A 272 7.81 -8.00 -15.97
CA ALA A 272 7.35 -7.62 -17.31
C ALA A 272 5.88 -7.23 -17.31
N LYS A 273 5.12 -7.78 -16.38
CA LYS A 273 3.76 -7.37 -16.17
C LYS A 273 3.74 -6.22 -15.16
N THR A 274 4.68 -6.17 -14.20
CA THR A 274 4.47 -5.36 -12.99
C THR A 274 4.41 -3.88 -13.29
N LEU A 275 3.41 -3.16 -12.75
CA LEU A 275 3.37 -1.71 -12.80
C LEU A 275 4.70 -1.14 -12.38
N LYS A 276 5.22 -0.29 -13.26
CA LYS A 276 6.37 0.55 -12.96
C LYS A 276 5.92 1.94 -12.52
N ALA A 277 6.68 2.57 -11.63
CA ALA A 277 6.37 3.94 -11.20
C ALA A 277 6.27 4.93 -12.38
N THR A 278 7.05 4.72 -13.45
CA THR A 278 7.00 5.54 -14.68
C THR A 278 5.68 5.45 -15.44
N GLU A 279 4.87 4.42 -15.21
CA GLU A 279 3.56 4.23 -15.86
C GLU A 279 2.41 4.76 -14.97
N TYR A 280 2.72 5.19 -13.74
CA TYR A 280 1.75 5.79 -12.82
C TYR A 280 1.45 7.25 -13.22
N LYS A 281 0.21 7.52 -13.65
CA LYS A 281 -0.24 8.85 -14.10
C LYS A 281 -0.82 9.75 -12.99
N GLY A 282 -0.54 9.47 -11.72
CA GLY A 282 -1.28 10.04 -10.58
C GLY A 282 -0.55 11.04 -9.67
N GLY A 283 0.71 11.39 -9.91
CA GLY A 283 1.47 12.28 -9.03
C GLY A 283 1.85 13.59 -9.69
N THR A 284 0.93 14.56 -9.77
CA THR A 284 1.34 15.96 -9.94
C THR A 284 1.98 16.38 -8.61
N GLY A 285 3.31 16.49 -8.61
CA GLY A 285 4.08 16.82 -7.43
C GLY A 285 3.62 18.10 -6.75
N GLY A 286 3.83 18.13 -5.43
CA GLY A 286 3.91 19.34 -4.62
C GLY A 286 2.73 20.30 -4.71
N GLU A 287 1.69 20.04 -3.92
CA GLU A 287 0.96 21.00 -3.07
C GLU A 287 -0.31 20.31 -2.55
N GLY A 288 -0.31 19.89 -1.28
CA GLY A 288 -1.52 19.46 -0.56
C GLY A 288 -2.29 18.28 -1.18
N GLY A 289 -1.76 17.06 -1.07
CA GLY A 289 -2.37 15.86 -1.65
C GLY A 289 -2.96 14.88 -0.63
N GLY A 290 -3.89 15.30 0.21
CA GLY A 290 -4.79 14.39 0.94
C GLY A 290 -5.80 13.74 -0.01
N GLY A 291 -5.34 12.91 -0.93
CA GLY A 291 -6.14 12.25 -1.95
C GLY A 291 -6.33 10.76 -1.63
N THR A 292 -7.57 10.33 -1.40
CA THR A 292 -7.94 8.92 -1.37
C THR A 292 -8.07 8.41 -2.81
N ILE A 293 -6.98 7.93 -3.39
CA ILE A 293 -7.02 7.23 -4.67
C ILE A 293 -6.22 5.95 -4.52
N ASP A 294 -6.91 4.80 -4.60
CA ASP A 294 -6.35 3.46 -4.69
C ASP A 294 -5.40 3.37 -5.90
N PRO A 295 -4.07 3.33 -5.68
CA PRO A 295 -3.11 3.37 -6.75
C PRO A 295 -2.63 1.95 -7.01
N THR A 296 -3.49 1.11 -7.57
CA THR A 296 -3.06 -0.19 -8.10
C THR A 296 -3.17 -0.23 -9.62
N PRO A 297 -2.19 0.31 -10.34
CA PRO A 297 -1.83 -0.35 -11.56
C PRO A 297 -1.10 -1.66 -11.18
N ASN A 298 -1.54 -2.78 -11.74
CA ASN A 298 -0.96 -4.09 -11.46
C ASN A 298 -0.53 -4.73 -12.79
N PRO A 299 0.57 -5.50 -12.80
CA PRO A 299 0.71 -6.63 -13.72
C PRO A 299 -0.56 -7.45 -13.73
N GLU A 300 -1.38 -7.34 -14.79
CA GLU A 300 -2.67 -8.03 -14.93
C GLU A 300 -3.30 -8.40 -13.59
N LYS A 301 -3.89 -7.38 -12.95
CA LYS A 301 -4.93 -7.59 -11.93
C LYS A 301 -5.84 -8.71 -12.46
N PRO A 302 -6.00 -9.85 -11.76
CA PRO A 302 -7.02 -10.80 -12.15
C PRO A 302 -8.34 -10.02 -12.20
N SER A 303 -9.08 -10.11 -13.30
CA SER A 303 -10.34 -9.37 -13.47
C SER A 303 -11.19 -9.54 -12.21
N VAL A 304 -11.31 -8.46 -11.43
CA VAL A 304 -12.19 -8.45 -10.26
C VAL A 304 -13.59 -8.29 -10.84
N GLU A 305 -14.32 -9.39 -10.88
CA GLU A 305 -15.69 -9.41 -11.37
C GLU A 305 -16.62 -9.13 -10.21
N THR A 306 -17.39 -8.04 -10.26
CA THR A 306 -18.44 -7.83 -9.25
C THR A 306 -19.55 -8.86 -9.46
N LEU A 307 -19.47 -10.00 -8.75
CA LEU A 307 -20.46 -11.08 -8.84
C LEU A 307 -21.80 -10.66 -8.28
N MET A 308 -21.78 -9.84 -7.23
CA MET A 308 -22.97 -9.26 -6.63
C MET A 308 -22.65 -7.87 -6.09
N ASN A 309 -23.43 -6.88 -6.51
CA ASN A 309 -23.49 -5.57 -5.88
C ASN A 309 -24.97 -5.17 -5.79
N LYS A 310 -25.54 -5.31 -4.60
CA LYS A 310 -26.94 -4.95 -4.35
C LYS A 310 -26.99 -3.84 -3.32
N ASP A 311 -27.55 -2.71 -3.76
CA ASP A 311 -28.04 -1.65 -2.89
C ASP A 311 -29.47 -2.00 -2.46
N PHE A 312 -29.62 -2.47 -1.23
CA PHE A 312 -30.92 -2.95 -0.74
C PHE A 312 -31.90 -1.82 -0.48
N THR A 313 -31.43 -0.56 -0.42
CA THR A 313 -32.31 0.61 -0.34
C THR A 313 -33.09 0.84 -1.63
N LYS A 314 -32.60 0.27 -2.75
CA LYS A 314 -33.17 0.44 -4.10
C LYS A 314 -33.83 -0.81 -4.68
N GLY A 315 -33.71 -1.97 -4.01
CA GLY A 315 -34.41 -3.19 -4.41
C GLY A 315 -34.13 -4.40 -3.52
N LYS A 316 -34.96 -5.43 -3.63
CA LYS A 316 -34.89 -6.66 -2.81
C LYS A 316 -33.62 -7.50 -3.04
N GLY A 317 -32.91 -7.28 -4.15
CA GLY A 317 -31.65 -7.97 -4.48
C GLY A 317 -31.75 -9.48 -4.64
N GLY A 318 -32.96 -10.02 -4.83
CA GLY A 318 -33.21 -11.46 -4.95
C GLY A 318 -33.23 -12.22 -3.61
N CYS A 319 -33.20 -11.52 -2.48
CA CYS A 319 -33.21 -12.19 -1.18
C CYS A 319 -34.54 -12.91 -0.92
N THR A 320 -34.46 -14.08 -0.28
CA THR A 320 -35.60 -14.89 0.14
C THR A 320 -35.67 -14.96 1.65
N GLU A 321 -36.86 -14.74 2.19
CA GLU A 321 -37.14 -14.94 3.61
C GLU A 321 -37.53 -16.40 3.88
N THR A 322 -37.12 -16.93 5.03
CA THR A 322 -37.65 -18.17 5.61
C THR A 322 -38.02 -17.90 7.05
N ILE A 323 -39.28 -18.11 7.42
CA ILE A 323 -39.78 -17.86 8.77
C ILE A 323 -39.86 -19.21 9.49
N ASN A 324 -39.05 -19.37 10.53
CA ASN A 324 -39.07 -20.54 11.40
C ASN A 324 -40.09 -20.38 12.55
N ARG A 325 -40.31 -19.13 13.01
CA ARG A 325 -41.30 -18.78 14.03
C ARG A 325 -41.77 -17.34 13.87
N ASN A 326 -43.06 -17.07 14.05
CA ASN A 326 -43.60 -15.72 14.02
C ASN A 326 -44.91 -15.61 14.82
N GLU A 327 -44.84 -14.89 15.95
CA GLU A 327 -46.00 -14.64 16.83
C GLU A 327 -46.58 -13.23 16.68
N SER A 328 -46.06 -12.43 15.74
CA SER A 328 -46.48 -11.03 15.54
C SER A 328 -47.78 -10.88 14.75
N GLY A 329 -48.18 -11.92 14.03
CA GLY A 329 -49.29 -11.85 13.07
C GLY A 329 -48.94 -11.16 11.75
N TYR A 330 -47.71 -10.64 11.59
CA TYR A 330 -47.24 -10.13 10.30
C TYR A 330 -47.04 -11.27 9.30
N LYS A 331 -47.28 -10.97 8.01
CA LYS A 331 -47.03 -11.95 6.94
C LYS A 331 -45.53 -12.24 6.76
N ASN A 332 -44.70 -11.22 6.94
CA ASN A 332 -43.24 -11.27 6.80
C ASN A 332 -42.59 -10.63 8.03
N ILE A 333 -41.41 -11.10 8.41
CA ILE A 333 -40.57 -10.48 9.46
C ILE A 333 -39.56 -9.51 8.83
N TRP A 334 -39.04 -9.87 7.66
CA TRP A 334 -38.15 -9.06 6.85
C TRP A 334 -38.93 -8.20 5.85
N MET A 335 -38.64 -6.90 5.85
CA MET A 335 -39.26 -5.90 4.99
C MET A 335 -38.18 -5.03 4.36
N GLN A 336 -38.37 -4.67 3.09
CA GLN A 336 -37.47 -3.74 2.42
C GLN A 336 -37.94 -2.31 2.65
N THR A 337 -37.01 -1.40 2.94
CA THR A 337 -37.24 0.03 3.14
C THR A 337 -36.25 0.83 2.32
N SER A 338 -36.65 2.03 1.89
CA SER A 338 -35.77 2.95 1.15
C SER A 338 -34.69 3.58 2.02
N GLN A 339 -34.87 3.63 3.34
CA GLN A 339 -33.91 4.24 4.26
C GLN A 339 -32.82 3.27 4.72
N TYR A 340 -33.16 1.99 4.86
CA TYR A 340 -32.33 1.02 5.57
C TYR A 340 -32.10 -0.29 4.81
N GLY A 341 -32.61 -0.37 3.57
CA GLY A 341 -32.63 -1.60 2.81
C GLY A 341 -33.46 -2.68 3.50
N TRP A 342 -32.89 -3.84 3.77
CA TRP A 342 -33.61 -4.91 4.47
C TRP A 342 -33.68 -4.63 5.97
N LYS A 343 -34.89 -4.53 6.49
CA LYS A 343 -35.22 -4.32 7.90
C LYS A 343 -36.01 -5.51 8.43
N ALA A 344 -35.59 -6.08 9.55
CA ALA A 344 -36.40 -7.07 10.27
C ALA A 344 -37.07 -6.45 11.50
N SER A 345 -38.34 -6.80 11.72
CA SER A 345 -39.05 -6.45 12.94
C SER A 345 -40.21 -7.40 13.24
N ALA A 346 -40.36 -7.76 14.51
CA ALA A 346 -41.55 -8.42 15.05
C ALA A 346 -42.24 -7.54 16.12
N TYR A 347 -42.03 -6.23 16.02
CA TYR A 347 -42.65 -5.24 16.91
C TYR A 347 -43.97 -4.74 16.32
N THR A 348 -45.03 -4.84 17.11
CA THR A 348 -46.36 -4.36 16.72
C THR A 348 -46.58 -2.96 17.25
N ALA A 349 -46.57 -1.96 16.36
CA ALA A 349 -46.71 -0.54 16.75
C ALA A 349 -48.07 -0.21 17.39
N SER A 350 -49.16 -0.85 16.96
CA SER A 350 -50.52 -0.60 17.49
C SER A 350 -50.69 -1.07 18.93
N THR A 351 -50.05 -2.18 19.31
CA THR A 351 -50.11 -2.76 20.66
C THR A 351 -48.88 -2.46 21.50
N LYS A 352 -47.86 -1.84 20.89
CA LYS A 352 -46.54 -1.55 21.46
C LYS A 352 -45.85 -2.78 22.07
N LYS A 353 -46.01 -3.95 21.45
CA LYS A 353 -45.46 -5.23 21.95
C LYS A 353 -44.43 -5.83 20.99
N ASN A 354 -43.39 -6.43 21.56
CA ASN A 354 -42.46 -7.31 20.84
C ASN A 354 -43.00 -8.73 20.85
N HIS A 355 -42.91 -9.43 19.72
CA HIS A 355 -43.30 -10.82 19.58
C HIS A 355 -42.09 -11.72 19.34
N ALA A 356 -42.19 -13.00 19.72
CA ALA A 356 -41.15 -13.96 19.38
C ALA A 356 -41.17 -14.21 17.86
N ALA A 357 -40.02 -14.05 17.22
CA ALA A 357 -39.82 -14.36 15.83
C ALA A 357 -38.43 -14.98 15.61
N ASP A 358 -38.39 -15.93 14.69
CA ASP A 358 -37.19 -16.55 14.14
C ASP A 358 -37.35 -16.56 12.62
N ALA A 359 -36.52 -15.77 11.94
CA ALA A 359 -36.58 -15.65 10.50
C ALA A 359 -35.18 -15.46 9.91
N LEU A 360 -34.96 -16.11 8.79
CA LEU A 360 -33.75 -16.06 7.99
C LEU A 360 -33.98 -15.19 6.76
N LEU A 361 -33.04 -14.31 6.45
CA LEU A 361 -32.94 -13.68 5.14
C LEU A 361 -31.73 -14.25 4.41
N SER A 362 -31.97 -14.86 3.26
CA SER A 362 -30.93 -15.46 2.44
C SER A 362 -30.73 -14.70 1.14
N THR A 363 -29.49 -14.46 0.74
CA THR A 363 -29.19 -14.00 -0.63
C THR A 363 -29.39 -15.14 -1.64
N PRO A 364 -29.51 -14.83 -2.94
CA PRO A 364 -29.24 -15.81 -3.98
C PRO A 364 -27.88 -16.47 -3.78
N GLU A 365 -27.76 -17.70 -4.27
CA GLU A 365 -26.51 -18.45 -4.25
C GLU A 365 -25.58 -17.91 -5.34
N ILE A 366 -24.32 -17.68 -4.98
CA ILE A 366 -23.29 -17.18 -5.88
C ILE A 366 -22.34 -18.35 -6.16
N ASP A 367 -22.23 -18.76 -7.42
CA ASP A 367 -21.27 -19.78 -7.83
C ASP A 367 -19.85 -19.21 -7.77
N LEU A 368 -19.00 -19.82 -6.93
CA LEU A 368 -17.59 -19.46 -6.81
C LEU A 368 -16.67 -20.58 -7.34
N THR A 369 -17.18 -21.56 -8.07
CA THR A 369 -16.44 -22.77 -8.47
C THR A 369 -15.19 -22.47 -9.30
N GLU A 370 -15.21 -21.40 -10.09
CA GLU A 370 -14.08 -20.96 -10.92
C GLU A 370 -13.13 -19.98 -10.21
N TYR A 371 -13.42 -19.62 -8.95
CA TYR A 371 -12.73 -18.55 -8.23
C TYR A 371 -11.94 -19.08 -7.03
N ASN A 372 -10.77 -18.49 -6.78
CA ASN A 372 -9.84 -18.98 -5.75
C ASN A 372 -9.98 -18.28 -4.40
N ASN A 373 -10.49 -17.06 -4.39
CA ASN A 373 -10.77 -16.26 -3.19
C ASN A 373 -11.97 -15.34 -3.47
N ALA A 374 -12.62 -14.86 -2.40
CA ALA A 374 -13.66 -13.85 -2.50
C ALA A 374 -13.69 -12.97 -1.26
N THR A 375 -13.92 -11.68 -1.47
CA THR A 375 -14.18 -10.68 -0.45
C THR A 375 -15.68 -10.39 -0.41
N LEU A 376 -16.24 -10.46 0.79
CA LEU A 376 -17.63 -10.12 1.09
C LEU A 376 -17.67 -8.89 1.99
N THR A 377 -18.47 -7.90 1.63
CA THR A 377 -18.75 -6.73 2.46
C THR A 377 -20.24 -6.58 2.67
N ILE A 378 -20.65 -6.41 3.93
CA ILE A 378 -22.04 -6.18 4.33
C ILE A 378 -22.07 -4.95 5.23
N ASN A 379 -22.92 -3.99 4.87
CA ASN A 379 -23.20 -2.82 5.70
C ASN A 379 -24.46 -3.05 6.52
N GLN A 380 -24.33 -3.11 7.83
CA GLN A 380 -25.42 -3.37 8.76
C GLN A 380 -25.50 -2.33 9.89
N ALA A 381 -26.70 -2.13 10.43
CA ALA A 381 -26.94 -1.43 11.68
C ALA A 381 -27.96 -2.20 12.53
N VAL A 382 -27.80 -2.13 13.85
CA VAL A 382 -28.67 -2.80 14.81
C VAL A 382 -29.17 -1.75 15.79
N ASN A 383 -30.48 -1.56 15.86
CA ASN A 383 -31.09 -0.51 16.66
C ASN A 383 -32.07 -1.10 17.69
N PHE A 384 -32.17 -0.44 18.84
CA PHE A 384 -33.18 -0.71 19.88
C PHE A 384 -33.16 -2.13 20.47
N VAL A 385 -32.02 -2.83 20.44
CA VAL A 385 -31.85 -4.12 21.10
C VAL A 385 -31.60 -3.92 22.59
N LYS A 386 -32.46 -4.50 23.44
CA LYS A 386 -32.26 -4.53 24.89
C LYS A 386 -31.55 -5.83 25.29
N GLY A 387 -30.53 -5.75 26.14
CA GLY A 387 -29.78 -6.92 26.60
C GLY A 387 -28.69 -7.39 25.62
N LYS A 388 -28.42 -8.70 25.58
CA LYS A 388 -27.29 -9.29 24.82
C LYS A 388 -27.59 -9.44 23.33
N GLY A 389 -27.65 -8.34 22.59
CA GLY A 389 -28.01 -8.32 21.17
C GLY A 389 -27.19 -9.21 20.23
N HIS A 390 -25.95 -9.56 20.59
CA HIS A 390 -25.09 -10.48 19.84
C HIS A 390 -25.51 -11.95 19.94
N GLU A 391 -26.39 -12.32 20.88
CA GLU A 391 -26.96 -13.67 21.00
C GLU A 391 -28.18 -13.86 20.07
N TYR A 392 -28.77 -12.76 19.59
CA TYR A 392 -30.05 -12.73 18.85
C TYR A 392 -29.90 -12.47 17.35
N LEU A 393 -28.72 -12.02 16.89
CA LEU A 393 -28.43 -11.76 15.49
C LEU A 393 -27.14 -12.46 15.07
N SER A 394 -27.21 -13.22 13.97
CA SER A 394 -26.01 -13.79 13.33
C SER A 394 -26.04 -13.55 11.82
N ILE A 395 -24.85 -13.32 11.26
CA ILE A 395 -24.63 -13.43 9.82
C ILE A 395 -23.75 -14.66 9.63
N GLU A 396 -24.19 -15.57 8.78
CA GLU A 396 -23.46 -16.77 8.40
C GLU A 396 -23.18 -16.74 6.89
N ALA A 397 -21.91 -16.92 6.53
CA ALA A 397 -21.49 -17.16 5.15
C ALA A 397 -21.35 -18.68 4.96
N LEU A 398 -22.29 -19.28 4.23
CA LEU A 398 -22.27 -20.70 3.90
C LEU A 398 -21.49 -20.93 2.61
N VAL A 399 -20.46 -21.78 2.69
CA VAL A 399 -19.71 -22.27 1.53
C VAL A 399 -19.99 -23.76 1.36
N THR A 400 -20.57 -24.17 0.23
CA THR A 400 -20.86 -25.59 -0.05
C THR A 400 -19.61 -26.30 -0.60
N ASN A 401 -18.81 -26.85 0.32
CA ASN A 401 -17.93 -28.04 0.16
C ASN A 401 -16.98 -28.28 1.37
N ARG A 402 -17.13 -27.52 2.46
CA ARG A 402 -16.64 -27.88 3.80
C ARG A 402 -17.65 -27.42 4.86
N LYS A 403 -17.63 -28.03 6.04
CA LYS A 403 -18.55 -27.75 7.17
C LYS A 403 -18.82 -26.24 7.35
N PRO A 404 -20.07 -25.83 7.65
CA PRO A 404 -20.41 -24.43 7.92
C PRO A 404 -19.49 -23.80 8.96
N ALA A 405 -18.91 -22.64 8.66
CA ALA A 405 -18.14 -21.86 9.64
C ALA A 405 -19.05 -20.76 10.21
N LYS A 406 -19.39 -20.86 11.51
CA LYS A 406 -20.15 -19.82 12.22
C LYS A 406 -19.26 -18.60 12.47
N LEU A 407 -19.69 -17.42 12.00
CA LEU A 407 -19.09 -16.14 12.38
C LEU A 407 -19.77 -15.65 13.65
N ARG A 408 -19.00 -15.42 14.73
CA ARG A 408 -19.51 -14.75 15.94
C ARG A 408 -19.21 -13.25 15.87
N HIS A 409 -20.25 -12.45 16.17
CA HIS A 409 -20.28 -11.00 16.03
C HIS A 409 -19.17 -10.26 16.82
N HIS A 410 -18.57 -9.24 16.19
CA HIS A 410 -18.01 -8.06 16.87
C HIS A 410 -18.69 -6.81 16.32
N CYS A 411 -19.23 -5.97 17.21
CA CYS A 411 -19.92 -4.74 16.87
C CYS A 411 -18.90 -3.61 16.62
N SER A 412 -18.50 -3.45 15.37
CA SER A 412 -18.12 -2.21 14.67
C SER A 412 -17.48 -2.61 13.33
N MET A 413 -17.76 -1.79 12.32
CA MET A 413 -17.36 -1.84 10.91
C MET A 413 -16.28 -2.87 10.47
N ILE A 414 -16.66 -3.58 9.39
CA ILE A 414 -15.86 -4.38 8.45
C ILE A 414 -15.35 -5.73 9.00
N SER A 415 -16.12 -6.79 8.74
CA SER A 415 -15.63 -8.16 8.85
C SER A 415 -14.95 -8.57 7.54
N TRP A 416 -13.63 -8.70 7.56
CA TRP A 416 -12.84 -9.27 6.46
C TRP A 416 -12.78 -10.79 6.63
N TYR A 417 -13.21 -11.54 5.62
CA TYR A 417 -13.01 -12.98 5.56
C TYR A 417 -12.00 -13.33 4.46
N HIS A 418 -10.84 -13.87 4.85
CA HIS A 418 -9.84 -14.39 3.92
C HIS A 418 -9.65 -15.89 4.17
N LYS A 419 -10.19 -16.73 3.28
CA LYS A 419 -9.92 -18.18 3.29
C LYS A 419 -9.99 -18.73 1.88
N LYS A 420 -9.24 -19.81 1.61
CA LYS A 420 -9.26 -20.56 0.35
C LYS A 420 -10.64 -21.22 0.19
N ILE A 421 -11.42 -20.83 -0.82
CA ILE A 421 -12.81 -21.30 -1.04
C ILE A 421 -12.83 -22.20 -2.29
N ARG A 422 -13.59 -23.30 -2.24
CA ARG A 422 -14.06 -24.05 -3.42
C ARG A 422 -15.55 -24.36 -3.18
N GLY A 423 -16.46 -23.99 -4.10
CA GLY A 423 -17.91 -24.22 -3.97
C GLY A 423 -18.77 -22.99 -4.30
N SER A 424 -20.01 -22.95 -3.82
CA SER A 424 -20.88 -21.77 -3.90
C SER A 424 -20.94 -21.02 -2.56
N LEU A 425 -21.29 -19.73 -2.60
CA LEU A 425 -21.46 -18.88 -1.43
C LEU A 425 -22.92 -18.46 -1.28
N LYS A 426 -23.47 -18.65 -0.08
CA LYS A 426 -24.78 -18.13 0.32
C LYS A 426 -24.68 -17.42 1.66
N ILE A 427 -25.29 -16.25 1.77
CA ILE A 427 -25.31 -15.49 3.03
C ILE A 427 -26.66 -15.74 3.68
N ILE A 428 -26.63 -16.18 4.94
CA ILE A 428 -27.81 -16.33 5.77
C ILE A 428 -27.70 -15.35 6.93
N ILE A 429 -28.69 -14.47 7.04
CA ILE A 429 -28.83 -13.58 8.18
C ILE A 429 -29.94 -14.15 9.04
N SER A 430 -29.62 -14.49 10.28
CA SER A 430 -30.57 -15.05 11.24
C SER A 430 -30.90 -14.03 12.31
N ILE A 431 -32.20 -13.92 12.61
CA ILE A 431 -32.68 -13.22 13.80
C ILE A 431 -33.42 -14.22 14.66
N CYS A 432 -33.07 -14.29 15.93
CA CYS A 432 -33.77 -15.09 16.92
C CYS A 432 -34.12 -14.22 18.12
N HIS A 433 -35.41 -14.08 18.42
CA HIS A 433 -35.99 -13.37 19.56
C HIS A 433 -35.82 -11.84 19.62
N SER A 434 -36.97 -11.15 19.77
CA SER A 434 -37.14 -9.81 20.35
C SER A 434 -36.17 -8.70 19.92
N ILE A 435 -35.78 -8.67 18.65
CA ILE A 435 -35.10 -7.52 18.03
C ILE A 435 -36.16 -6.55 17.51
N VAL A 436 -36.04 -5.28 17.90
CA VAL A 436 -36.94 -4.21 17.44
C VAL A 436 -36.60 -3.82 16.00
N GLU A 437 -35.30 -3.71 15.66
CA GLU A 437 -34.86 -3.35 14.31
C GLU A 437 -33.41 -3.78 14.00
N ALA A 438 -33.21 -4.55 12.93
CA ALA A 438 -31.91 -4.77 12.29
C ALA A 438 -32.00 -4.37 10.82
N SER A 439 -31.05 -3.56 10.33
CA SER A 439 -31.03 -3.00 8.99
C SER A 439 -29.77 -3.35 8.20
N TYR A 440 -29.94 -3.60 6.90
CA TYR A 440 -28.88 -4.00 5.97
C TYR A 440 -28.97 -3.18 4.69
N ASN A 441 -27.95 -2.36 4.46
CA ASN A 441 -27.97 -1.35 3.40
C ASN A 441 -27.43 -1.89 2.08
N SER A 442 -26.39 -2.72 2.13
CA SER A 442 -25.75 -3.26 0.92
C SER A 442 -25.00 -4.54 1.17
N VAL A 443 -24.88 -5.34 0.10
CA VAL A 443 -23.95 -6.46 0.01
C VAL A 443 -23.14 -6.37 -1.27
N SER A 444 -21.83 -6.54 -1.14
CA SER A 444 -20.93 -6.71 -2.28
C SER A 444 -20.10 -7.97 -2.12
N ALA A 445 -20.05 -8.79 -3.17
CA ALA A 445 -19.18 -9.94 -3.28
C ALA A 445 -18.25 -9.75 -4.48
N THR A 446 -16.94 -9.81 -4.24
CA THR A 446 -15.90 -9.63 -5.25
C THR A 446 -14.91 -10.80 -5.15
N PRO A 447 -14.84 -11.69 -6.14
CA PRO A 447 -13.79 -12.67 -6.25
C PRO A 447 -12.52 -12.05 -6.86
N ALA A 448 -11.36 -12.63 -6.59
CA ALA A 448 -10.23 -12.49 -7.49
C ALA A 448 -10.06 -13.78 -8.30
N MET A 449 -9.72 -13.59 -9.58
CA MET A 449 -9.35 -14.58 -10.61
C MET A 449 -10.49 -15.20 -11.44
N LYS A 450 -10.50 -14.94 -12.75
CA LYS A 450 -10.96 -15.88 -13.79
C LYS A 450 -9.74 -16.68 -14.28
N PRO A 451 -9.81 -18.01 -14.47
CA PRO A 451 -8.83 -18.68 -15.32
C PRO A 451 -9.01 -18.11 -16.74
N SER A 452 -7.96 -17.52 -17.32
CA SER A 452 -7.98 -17.26 -18.74
C SER A 452 -8.12 -18.60 -19.45
N ALA A 453 -9.17 -18.75 -20.25
CA ALA A 453 -9.31 -19.86 -21.17
C ALA A 453 -8.02 -19.92 -21.99
N VAL A 454 -7.25 -20.97 -21.80
CA VAL A 454 -6.12 -21.31 -22.66
C VAL A 454 -6.68 -21.37 -24.09
N PRO A 455 -6.16 -20.60 -25.06
CA PRO A 455 -6.55 -20.81 -26.45
C PRO A 455 -6.20 -22.26 -26.77
N GLY A 456 -7.22 -23.04 -27.15
CA GLY A 456 -7.11 -24.47 -27.33
C GLY A 456 -5.87 -24.81 -28.15
N LYS A 457 -4.89 -25.44 -27.50
CA LYS A 457 -3.88 -26.20 -28.24
C LYS A 457 -4.61 -27.38 -28.85
N SER A 458 -4.91 -27.27 -30.14
CA SER A 458 -5.24 -28.39 -30.99
C SER A 458 -4.17 -29.47 -30.81
N ARG A 459 -4.50 -30.53 -30.09
CA ARG A 459 -3.80 -31.79 -30.25
C ARG A 459 -4.60 -32.61 -31.24
N ARG A 460 -4.15 -32.62 -32.50
CA ARG A 460 -4.42 -33.71 -33.44
C ARG A 460 -3.13 -34.47 -33.72
N CYS A 461 -3.25 -35.78 -33.52
CA CYS A 461 -2.54 -36.91 -34.14
C CYS A 461 -1.07 -37.12 -33.72
N ARG A 462 -0.59 -38.36 -33.56
CA ARG A 462 -1.10 -39.69 -33.97
C ARG A 462 -1.34 -40.61 -32.79
#